data_AF-A0A7V5JJ36-F1
#
_entry.id   AF-A0A7V5JJ36-F1
#
_cell.length_a   1.000
_cell.length_b   1.000
_cell.length_c   1.000
_cell.angle_alpha   90.00
_cell.angle_beta   90.00
_cell.angle_gamma   90.00
#
_symmetry.space_group_name_H-M   'P 1'
#
loop_
_entity.id
_entity.type
_entity.pdbx_description
1 polymer ?
#
loop_
_entity_poly.entity_id
_entity_poly.type
_entity_poly.pdbx_seq_one_letter_code
_entity_poly.pdbx_strand_id
1 'polypeptide(L)'
;EDVGEADFLQWAAEQIRAMGIPVRKMMSGKTHAFRTPEGSLFTRTLMVADLEPEQAVELQRRGLGEGRKMGFGLFLPHKGIKSVKETH
;
A
#
# COMPACT_ATOMS: atom_id res chain seq x y z
N GLU A 1 -1.41 -17.55 8.48
CA GLU A 1 -1.13 -18.14 7.16
C GLU A 1 -1.11 -17.03 6.11
N ASP A 2 -0.50 -17.24 4.94
CA ASP A 2 -0.55 -16.28 3.84
C ASP A 2 -2.00 -16.17 3.34
N VAL A 3 -2.57 -14.96 3.41
CA VAL A 3 -3.89 -14.69 2.84
C VAL A 3 -3.79 -14.65 1.31
N GLY A 4 -4.82 -15.17 0.63
CA GLY A 4 -4.90 -15.12 -0.82
C GLY A 4 -4.73 -13.71 -1.36
N GLU A 5 -4.23 -13.57 -2.59
CA GLU A 5 -4.03 -12.26 -3.21
C GLU A 5 -5.30 -11.43 -3.33
N ALA A 6 -6.40 -12.06 -3.73
CA ALA A 6 -7.68 -11.38 -3.83
C ALA A 6 -8.15 -10.84 -2.47
N ASP A 7 -8.08 -11.66 -1.42
CA ASP A 7 -8.46 -11.28 -0.06
C ASP A 7 -7.58 -10.15 0.47
N PHE A 8 -6.26 -10.21 0.24
CA PHE A 8 -5.34 -9.14 0.61
C PHE A 8 -5.68 -7.81 -0.08
N LEU A 9 -5.92 -7.84 -1.39
CA LEU A 9 -6.26 -6.65 -2.16
C LEU A 9 -7.62 -6.07 -1.73
N GLN A 10 -8.59 -6.93 -1.43
CA GLN A 10 -9.88 -6.51 -0.92
C GLN A 10 -9.75 -5.82 0.44
N TRP A 11 -9.07 -6.46 1.40
CA TRP A 11 -8.80 -5.86 2.72
C TRP A 11 -8.08 -4.51 2.60
N ALA A 12 -7.06 -4.43 1.74
CA ALA A 12 -6.33 -3.19 1.52
C ALA A 12 -7.23 -2.09 0.92
N ALA A 13 -8.08 -2.44 -0.04
CA ALA A 13 -9.02 -1.50 -0.64
C ALA A 13 -9.97 -0.92 0.39
N GLU A 14 -10.56 -1.77 1.24
CA GLU A 14 -11.50 -1.36 2.28
C GLU A 14 -10.87 -0.42 3.29
N GLN A 15 -9.68 -0.76 3.77
CA GLN A 15 -8.93 0.05 4.72
C GLN A 15 -8.57 1.43 4.15
N ILE A 16 -8.11 1.50 2.90
CA ILE A 16 -7.79 2.79 2.25
C ILE A 16 -9.06 3.61 2.00
N ARG A 17 -10.16 2.96 1.59
CA ARG A 17 -11.47 3.63 1.42
C ARG A 17 -12.02 4.17 2.75
N ALA A 18 -11.79 3.48 3.86
CA ALA A 18 -12.16 3.96 5.19
C ALA A 18 -11.37 5.23 5.60
N MET A 19 -10.24 5.52 4.96
CA MET A 19 -9.51 6.78 5.11
C MET A 19 -10.07 7.92 4.23
N GLY A 20 -11.12 7.65 3.44
CA GLY A 20 -11.69 8.61 2.48
C GLY A 20 -10.94 8.68 1.15
N ILE A 21 -10.04 7.74 0.88
CA ILE A 21 -9.24 7.71 -0.35
C ILE A 21 -9.89 6.75 -1.36
N PRO A 22 -10.33 7.23 -2.53
CA PRO A 22 -10.89 6.38 -3.57
C PRO A 22 -9.78 5.54 -4.21
N VAL A 23 -9.85 4.22 -4.03
CA VAL A 23 -8.88 3.29 -4.61
C VAL A 23 -9.28 2.96 -6.04
N ARG A 24 -8.45 3.35 -7.01
CA ARG A 24 -8.68 3.08 -8.44
C ARG A 24 -7.79 1.98 -9.00
N LYS A 25 -6.51 2.02 -8.66
CA LYS A 25 -5.50 1.07 -9.15
C LYS A 25 -4.63 0.61 -7.99
N MET A 26 -4.56 -0.70 -7.81
CA MET A 26 -3.68 -1.34 -6.83
C MET A 26 -3.02 -2.57 -7.43
N MET A 27 -1.85 -2.89 -6.90
CA MET A 27 -1.10 -4.08 -7.25
C MET A 27 -0.43 -4.64 -6.00
N SER A 28 -0.72 -5.91 -5.71
CA SER A 28 0.05 -6.72 -4.76
C SER A 28 1.40 -7.06 -5.39
N GLY A 29 2.44 -6.98 -4.58
CA GLY A 29 3.76 -7.44 -4.96
C GLY A 29 4.22 -8.60 -4.10
N LYS A 30 5.50 -8.59 -3.75
CA LYS A 30 6.16 -9.69 -3.06
C LYS A 30 5.61 -9.89 -1.65
N THR A 31 5.39 -11.15 -1.30
CA THR A 31 5.16 -11.59 0.08
C THR A 31 6.48 -11.84 0.77
N HIS A 32 6.58 -11.42 2.03
CA HIS A 32 7.72 -11.65 2.91
C HIS A 32 7.24 -12.18 4.27
N ALA A 33 7.92 -13.19 4.78
CA ALA A 33 7.72 -13.70 6.14
C ALA A 33 8.88 -13.24 7.03
N PHE A 34 8.56 -12.57 8.14
CA PHE A 34 9.51 -12.10 9.13
C PHE A 34 9.34 -12.89 10.41
N ARG A 35 10.44 -13.32 11.04
CA ARG A 35 10.39 -13.92 12.39
C ARG A 35 10.51 -12.81 13.42
N THR A 36 9.51 -12.71 14.29
CA THR A 36 9.52 -11.82 15.46
C THR A 36 9.50 -12.69 16.73
N PRO A 37 9.84 -12.13 17.90
CA PRO A 37 9.72 -12.84 19.18
C PRO A 37 8.29 -13.33 19.48
N GLU A 38 7.28 -12.66 18.92
CA GLU A 38 5.85 -12.97 19.12
C GLU A 38 5.32 -14.01 18.11
N GLY A 39 6.07 -14.29 17.04
CA GLY A 39 5.69 -15.28 16.03
C GLY A 39 6.18 -14.92 14.62
N SER A 40 5.67 -15.64 13.62
CA SER A 40 5.95 -15.31 12.22
C SER A 40 4.95 -14.27 11.72
N LEU A 41 5.45 -13.14 11.23
CA LEU A 41 4.66 -12.08 10.62
C LEU A 41 4.74 -12.21 9.09
N PHE A 42 3.58 -12.34 8.45
CA PHE A 42 3.46 -12.31 7.00
C PHE A 42 3.11 -10.91 6.53
N THR A 43 3.85 -10.43 5.53
CA THR A 43 3.70 -9.08 4.98
C THR A 43 3.69 -9.17 3.47
N ARG A 44 3.07 -8.20 2.81
CA ARG A 44 3.02 -8.13 1.35
C ARG A 44 3.17 -6.69 0.91
N THR A 45 3.98 -6.46 -0.11
CA THR A 45 4.13 -5.12 -0.67
C THR A 45 2.85 -4.73 -1.42
N LEU A 46 2.43 -3.48 -1.29
CA LEU A 46 1.27 -2.93 -2.00
C LEU A 46 1.69 -1.65 -2.74
N MET A 47 1.35 -1.60 -4.02
CA MET A 47 1.42 -0.37 -4.81
C MET A 47 0.01 0.17 -5.02
N VAL A 48 -0.17 1.46 -4.78
CA VAL A 48 -1.42 2.19 -5.07
C VAL A 48 -1.08 3.30 -6.06
N ALA A 49 -1.88 3.42 -7.11
CA ALA A 49 -1.65 4.38 -8.19
C ALA A 49 -2.92 5.20 -8.47
N ASP A 50 -2.76 6.28 -9.24
CA ASP A 50 -3.85 7.19 -9.61
C ASP A 50 -4.47 7.92 -8.41
N LEU A 51 -3.62 8.31 -7.45
CA LEU A 51 -3.99 9.12 -6.29
C LEU A 51 -3.72 10.60 -6.55
N GLU A 52 -4.61 11.45 -6.09
CA GLU A 52 -4.34 12.88 -5.97
C GLU A 52 -3.21 13.13 -4.94
N PRO A 53 -2.42 14.21 -5.06
CA PRO A 53 -1.30 14.48 -4.16
C PRO A 53 -1.67 14.43 -2.67
N GLU A 54 -2.81 14.99 -2.31
CA GLU A 54 -3.33 15.05 -0.94
C GLU A 54 -3.68 13.65 -0.42
N GLN A 55 -4.27 12.82 -1.27
CA GLN A 55 -4.59 11.42 -0.94
C GLN A 55 -3.32 10.60 -0.75
N ALA A 56 -2.33 10.79 -1.62
CA ALA A 56 -1.04 10.13 -1.50
C ALA A 56 -0.30 10.53 -0.21
N VAL A 57 -0.33 11.82 0.15
CA VAL A 57 0.25 12.32 1.41
C VAL A 57 -0.49 11.74 2.61
N GLU A 58 -1.82 11.68 2.57
CA GLU A 58 -2.60 11.12 3.67
C GLU A 58 -2.35 9.63 3.86
N LEU A 59 -2.26 8.87 2.77
CA LEU A 59 -1.90 7.45 2.80
C LEU A 59 -0.50 7.23 3.37
N GLN A 60 0.48 8.09 3.01
CA GLN A 60 1.84 8.04 3.57
C GLN A 60 1.87 8.36 5.07
N ARG A 61 1.06 9.33 5.52
CA ARG A 61 0.98 9.72 6.94
C ARG A 61 0.32 8.64 7.80
N ARG A 62 -0.78 8.06 7.33
CA ARG A 62 -1.53 7.06 8.11
C ARG A 62 -0.91 5.67 8.03
N GLY A 63 -0.38 5.31 6.87
CA GLY A 63 0.03 3.95 6.55
C GLY A 63 -1.16 2.98 6.45
N LEU A 64 -0.87 1.69 6.32
CA LEU A 64 -1.89 0.63 6.22
C LEU A 64 -1.55 -0.56 7.11
N GLY A 65 -2.53 -1.02 7.90
CA GLY A 65 -2.36 -2.16 8.79
C GLY A 65 -1.51 -1.87 10.04
N GLU A 66 -0.96 -2.94 10.59
CA GLU A 66 -0.24 -2.96 11.88
C GLU A 66 1.29 -2.94 11.68
N GLY A 67 2.05 -2.97 12.79
CA GLY A 67 3.50 -3.08 12.72
C GLY A 67 4.23 -1.83 12.21
N ARG A 68 3.58 -0.66 12.22
CA ARG A 68 4.17 0.63 11.77
C ARG A 68 5.47 0.99 12.47
N LYS A 69 5.60 0.67 13.76
CA LYS A 69 6.85 0.87 14.54
C LYS A 69 8.01 -0.04 14.08
N MET A 70 7.69 -1.12 13.38
CA MET A 70 8.66 -2.06 12.81
C MET A 70 8.96 -1.78 11.33
N GLY A 71 8.38 -0.72 10.76
CA GLY A 71 8.54 -0.34 9.36
C GLY A 71 7.48 -0.90 8.40
N PHE A 72 6.46 -1.60 8.90
CA PHE A 72 5.40 -2.15 8.05
C PHE A 72 4.28 -1.13 7.79
N GLY A 73 3.59 -1.30 6.66
CA GLY A 73 2.46 -0.44 6.30
C GLY A 73 2.84 0.98 5.91
N LEU A 74 4.13 1.26 5.70
CA LEU A 74 4.62 2.57 5.28
C LEU A 74 4.55 2.68 3.74
N PHE A 75 4.02 3.79 3.25
CA PHE A 75 4.05 4.11 1.83
C PHE A 75 5.19 5.07 1.54
N LEU A 76 5.89 4.81 0.44
CA LEU A 76 6.93 5.68 -0.06
C LEU A 76 6.45 6.32 -1.36
N PRO A 77 6.74 7.62 -1.58
CA PRO A 77 6.36 8.27 -2.81
C PRO A 77 7.11 7.62 -3.96
N HIS A 78 6.36 7.11 -4.94
CA HIS A 78 6.92 6.57 -6.16
C HIS A 78 6.59 7.53 -7.30
N LYS A 79 7.60 8.01 -8.04
CA LYS A 79 7.33 8.84 -9.22
C LYS A 79 6.48 8.03 -10.20
N GLY A 80 5.32 8.56 -10.56
CA GLY A 80 4.58 8.06 -11.71
C GLY A 80 5.45 8.20 -12.96
N ILE A 81 5.42 7.21 -13.84
CA ILE A 81 6.00 7.30 -15.18
C ILE A 81 5.07 8.21 -15.99
N LYS A 82 5.03 9.52 -15.70
CA LYS A 82 4.43 10.48 -16.63
C LYS A 82 5.43 10.63 -17.78
N SER A 83 5.08 10.07 -18.93
CA SER A 83 5.81 10.33 -20.17
C SER A 83 5.93 11.84 -20.39
N VAL A 84 7.15 12.32 -20.57
CA VAL A 84 7.44 13.71 -20.96
C VAL A 84 7.14 13.92 -22.44
N LYS A 85 5.86 14.02 -22.82
CA LYS A 85 5.36 14.50 -24.12
C LYS A 85 3.97 15.11 -23.86
N GLU A 86 3.57 16.31 -24.28
CA GLU A 86 3.92 17.16 -25.42
C GLU A 86 4.02 18.63 -24.98
N THR A 87 4.99 19.37 -25.54
CA THR A 87 4.92 20.84 -25.60
C THR A 87 4.60 21.19 -27.06
N HIS A 88 3.55 22.00 -27.22
CA HIS A 88 3.09 22.62 -28.47
C HIS A 88 4.22 23.30 -29.28
#